data_AF-A0A9D4N113-F1
#
_entry.id   AF-A0A9D4N113-F1
#
_cell.length_a   1.000
_cell.length_b   1.000
_cell.length_c   1.000
_cell.angle_alpha   90.00
_cell.angle_beta   90.00
_cell.angle_gamma   90.00
#
_symmetry.space_group_name_H-M   'P 1'
#
loop_
_entity.id
_entity.type
_entity.pdbx_description
1 polymer ?
#
loop_
_entity_poly.entity_id
_entity_poly.type
_entity_poly.pdbx_seq_one_letter_code
_entity_poly.pdbx_strand_id
1 'polypeptide(L)'
;MCMNNKEAPTGKSPRNWDKSTLLLIAWLEDYFRFHGERMPHRNEIVMPYGTVKSYIYEQYKMDVENPVSKSQFYKKWIDSFQFVKTKKTNSFSKCTTCVTLERLMSKTTSFEMRAFYKKKKEEHNIRQMLERKYYYNKKDQAQRNPSQHMSIIIDAKTNLPHFAGRNPKVG
;
A
#
# COMPACT_ATOMS: atom_id res chain seq x y z
N MET A 1 -19.91 -17.16 -24.02
CA MET A 1 -20.81 -16.00 -23.94
C MET A 1 -19.96 -14.75 -23.79
N CYS A 2 -20.00 -13.91 -24.82
CA CYS A 2 -19.28 -12.64 -24.93
C CYS A 2 -19.97 -11.58 -24.06
N MET A 3 -19.21 -10.76 -23.33
CA MET A 3 -19.69 -9.48 -22.83
C MET A 3 -18.61 -8.40 -22.98
N ASN A 4 -18.75 -7.68 -24.10
CA ASN A 4 -18.78 -6.23 -24.22
C ASN A 4 -17.58 -5.44 -23.70
N ASN A 5 -16.69 -5.16 -24.65
CA ASN A 5 -15.94 -3.91 -24.75
C ASN A 5 -16.86 -2.72 -24.42
N LYS A 6 -16.64 -2.12 -23.25
CA LYS A 6 -17.07 -0.74 -23.01
C LYS A 6 -15.91 0.15 -23.40
N GLU A 7 -16.13 0.87 -24.48
CA GLU A 7 -15.24 1.87 -25.04
C GLU A 7 -14.78 2.84 -23.94
N ALA A 8 -13.47 2.96 -23.79
CA ALA A 8 -12.86 3.98 -22.96
C ALA A 8 -13.16 5.36 -23.57
N PRO A 9 -13.47 6.40 -22.76
CA PRO A 9 -13.74 7.72 -23.30
C PRO A 9 -12.50 8.24 -24.03
N THR A 10 -12.65 8.39 -25.35
CA THR A 10 -11.72 9.06 -26.24
C THR A 10 -11.69 10.55 -25.89
N GLY A 11 -10.49 11.09 -25.70
CA GLY A 11 -10.33 12.53 -25.55
C GLY A 11 -9.20 12.98 -24.65
N LYS A 12 -7.97 12.48 -24.83
CA LYS A 12 -6.73 13.27 -24.67
C LYS A 12 -5.70 12.74 -25.67
N SER A 13 -5.19 13.61 -26.53
CA SER A 13 -3.93 13.41 -27.29
C SER A 13 -2.91 12.69 -26.40
N PRO A 14 -2.07 11.78 -26.92
CA PRO A 14 -0.98 11.22 -26.13
C PRO A 14 -0.15 12.40 -25.65
N ARG A 15 -0.22 12.69 -24.35
CA ARG A 15 0.59 13.76 -23.76
C ARG A 15 2.02 13.24 -23.86
N ASN A 16 2.81 13.87 -24.72
CA ASN A 16 4.23 13.59 -24.85
C ASN A 16 4.88 14.02 -23.53
N TRP A 17 4.94 13.11 -22.56
CA TRP A 17 5.51 13.37 -21.25
C TRP A 17 7.02 13.32 -21.37
N ASP A 18 7.69 14.31 -20.77
CA ASP A 18 9.14 14.22 -20.62
C ASP A 18 9.52 12.97 -19.82
N LYS A 19 10.76 12.53 -20.00
CA LYS A 19 11.32 11.33 -19.37
C LYS A 19 11.16 11.38 -17.84
N SER A 20 11.36 12.54 -17.22
CA SER A 20 11.26 12.73 -15.77
C SER A 20 9.83 12.54 -15.26
N THR A 21 8.83 12.95 -16.03
CA THR A 21 7.42 12.75 -15.73
C THR A 21 7.02 11.29 -15.84
N LEU A 22 7.53 10.57 -16.83
CA LEU A 22 7.33 9.11 -16.96
C LEU A 22 7.95 8.36 -15.78
N LEU A 23 9.18 8.71 -15.41
CA LEU A 23 9.87 8.13 -14.25
C LEU A 23 9.12 8.41 -12.94
N LEU A 24 8.60 9.62 -12.77
CA LEU A 24 7.76 9.96 -11.62
C LEU A 24 6.49 9.08 -11.56
N ILE A 25 5.80 8.91 -12.68
CA ILE A 25 4.56 8.11 -12.73
C ILE A 25 4.87 6.66 -12.35
N ALA A 26 5.90 6.07 -12.96
CA ALA A 26 6.31 4.70 -12.65
C ALA A 26 6.69 4.54 -11.17
N TRP A 27 7.47 5.48 -10.62
CA TRP A 27 7.86 5.46 -9.21
C TRP A 27 6.64 5.57 -8.28
N LEU A 28 5.69 6.47 -8.59
CA LEU A 28 4.46 6.62 -7.80
C LEU A 28 3.58 5.36 -7.85
N GLU A 29 3.45 4.73 -9.02
CA GLU A 29 2.71 3.48 -9.17
C GLU A 29 3.28 2.37 -8.29
N ASP A 30 4.60 2.18 -8.34
CA ASP A 30 5.28 1.19 -7.50
C ASP A 30 5.18 1.54 -6.02
N TYR A 31 5.44 2.80 -5.66
CA TYR A 31 5.36 3.24 -4.27
C TYR A 31 3.96 3.00 -3.69
N PHE A 32 2.90 3.39 -4.39
CA PHE A 32 1.53 3.17 -3.91
C PHE A 32 1.13 1.70 -3.91
N ARG A 33 1.63 0.91 -4.86
CA ARG A 33 1.39 -0.53 -4.90
C ARG A 33 1.98 -1.25 -3.68
N PHE A 34 3.18 -0.87 -3.25
CA PHE A 34 3.88 -1.56 -2.16
C PHE A 34 3.56 -1.00 -0.78
N HIS A 35 3.41 0.32 -0.65
CA HIS A 35 3.21 0.97 0.64
C HIS A 35 1.73 1.17 0.99
N GLY A 36 0.85 1.22 -0.01
CA GLY A 36 -0.57 1.45 0.16
C GLY A 36 -1.39 0.17 0.38
N GLU A 37 -2.54 0.32 1.02
CA GLU A 37 -3.54 -0.74 1.22
C GLU A 37 -4.69 -0.57 0.22
N ARG A 38 -4.93 -1.59 -0.61
CA ARG A 38 -6.07 -1.59 -1.54
C ARG A 38 -7.34 -1.92 -0.78
N MET A 39 -8.33 -1.03 -0.84
CA MET A 39 -9.61 -1.26 -0.18
C MET A 39 -10.40 -2.33 -0.96
N PRO A 40 -11.00 -3.33 -0.30
CA PRO A 40 -11.69 -4.42 -1.00
C PRO A 40 -13.01 -3.98 -1.64
N HIS A 41 -13.61 -2.91 -1.14
CA HIS A 41 -14.95 -2.43 -1.50
C HIS A 41 -14.94 -1.11 -2.28
N ARG A 42 -13.75 -0.54 -2.54
CA ARG A 42 -13.57 0.73 -3.25
C ARG A 42 -12.34 0.65 -4.14
N ASN A 43 -12.38 1.33 -5.29
CA ASN A 43 -11.19 1.51 -6.12
C ASN A 43 -10.28 2.60 -5.52
N GLU A 44 -9.79 2.36 -4.30
CA GLU A 44 -8.98 3.29 -3.53
C GLU A 44 -7.74 2.57 -2.98
N ILE A 45 -6.61 3.28 -3.02
CA ILE A 45 -5.39 2.90 -2.30
C ILE A 45 -5.25 3.85 -1.12
N VAL A 46 -5.15 3.29 0.07
CA VAL A 46 -5.01 4.05 1.30
C VAL A 46 -3.58 3.94 1.80
N MET A 47 -2.90 5.08 1.93
CA MET A 47 -1.58 5.12 2.53
C MET A 47 -1.64 4.87 4.04
N PRO A 48 -0.57 4.35 4.65
CA PRO A 48 -0.50 4.15 6.09
C PRO A 48 -0.84 5.42 6.87
N TYR A 49 -1.39 5.23 8.06
CA TYR A 49 -1.78 6.34 8.93
C TYR A 49 -0.56 7.23 9.27
N GLY A 50 -0.75 8.54 9.14
CA GLY A 50 0.29 9.53 9.39
C GLY A 50 1.28 9.72 8.23
N THR A 51 1.13 8.99 7.13
CA THR A 51 1.88 9.26 5.91
C THR A 51 1.41 10.58 5.29
N VAL A 52 2.34 11.51 5.15
CA VAL A 52 2.11 12.84 4.54
C VAL A 52 2.78 12.90 3.16
N LYS A 53 2.19 13.66 2.22
CA LYS A 53 2.72 13.79 0.86
C LYS A 53 4.15 14.31 0.81
N SER A 54 4.54 15.18 1.77
CA SER A 54 5.92 15.67 1.89
C SER A 54 6.90 14.56 2.18
N TYR A 55 6.58 13.65 3.09
CA TYR A 55 7.43 12.52 3.42
C TYR A 55 7.66 11.62 2.20
N ILE A 56 6.61 11.34 1.42
CA ILE A 56 6.73 10.52 0.21
C ILE A 56 7.60 11.23 -0.84
N TYR A 57 7.47 12.55 -0.97
CA TYR A 57 8.35 13.32 -1.85
C TYR A 57 9.82 13.24 -1.42
N GLU A 58 10.10 13.23 -0.11
CA GLU A 58 11.47 13.01 0.39
C GLU A 58 11.99 11.63 0.02
N GLN A 59 11.16 10.57 0.10
CA GLN A 59 11.55 9.23 -0.37
C GLN A 59 11.83 9.22 -1.88
N TYR A 60 10.96 9.84 -2.68
CA TYR A 60 11.17 9.98 -4.13
C TYR A 60 12.50 10.65 -4.48
N LYS A 61 12.87 11.73 -3.77
CA LYS A 61 14.16 12.40 -3.98
C LYS A 61 15.37 11.55 -3.61
N MET A 62 15.22 10.62 -2.67
CA MET A 62 16.30 9.70 -2.29
C MET A 62 16.48 8.59 -3.32
N ASP A 63 15.40 8.15 -3.96
CA ASP A 63 15.40 7.02 -4.89
C ASP A 63 15.70 7.39 -6.34
N VAL A 64 15.51 8.67 -6.73
CA VAL A 64 15.56 9.10 -8.13
C VAL A 64 16.63 10.17 -8.35
N GLU A 65 17.52 9.90 -9.30
CA GLU A 65 18.49 10.87 -9.79
C GLU A 65 17.78 11.97 -10.59
N ASN A 66 17.96 13.24 -10.20
CA ASN A 66 17.28 14.42 -10.76
C ASN A 66 15.75 14.40 -10.60
N PRO A 67 15.24 14.46 -9.35
CA PRO A 67 13.81 14.42 -9.08
C PRO A 67 13.10 15.66 -9.62
N VAL A 68 11.84 15.50 -10.07
CA VAL A 68 11.01 16.65 -10.44
C VAL A 68 10.78 17.60 -9.26
N SER A 69 10.36 18.84 -9.55
CA SER A 69 9.99 19.79 -8.50
C SER A 69 8.82 19.26 -7.66
N LYS A 70 8.78 19.67 -6.39
CA LYS A 70 7.71 19.33 -5.44
C LYS A 70 6.32 19.72 -5.96
N SER A 71 6.22 20.84 -6.66
CA SER A 71 4.97 21.31 -7.27
C SER A 71 4.50 20.36 -8.39
N GLN A 72 5.40 19.97 -9.29
CA GLN A 72 5.10 18.98 -10.33
C GLN A 72 4.71 17.63 -9.72
N PHE A 73 5.42 17.17 -8.70
CA PHE A 73 5.09 15.94 -7.97
C PHE A 73 3.66 15.97 -7.40
N TYR A 74 3.28 17.04 -6.69
CA TYR A 74 1.92 17.15 -6.13
C TYR A 74 0.85 17.30 -7.20
N LYS A 75 1.12 18.06 -8.27
CA LYS A 75 0.21 18.18 -9.40
C LYS A 75 -0.05 16.81 -10.03
N LYS A 76 1.01 16.02 -10.28
CA LYS A 76 0.88 14.68 -10.86
C LYS A 76 0.17 13.70 -9.96
N TRP A 77 0.39 13.77 -8.65
CA TRP A 77 -0.42 13.02 -7.69
C TRP A 77 -1.89 13.34 -7.87
N ILE A 78 -2.28 14.63 -7.82
CA ILE A 78 -3.68 15.04 -7.89
C ILE A 78 -4.31 14.62 -9.23
N ASP A 79 -3.61 14.84 -10.33
CA ASP A 79 -4.12 14.60 -11.68
C ASP A 79 -4.27 13.10 -12.00
N SER A 80 -3.30 12.27 -11.60
CA SER A 80 -3.21 10.87 -12.04
C SER A 80 -3.52 9.86 -10.94
N PHE A 81 -3.39 10.24 -9.66
CA PHE A 81 -3.47 9.33 -8.51
C PHE A 81 -4.53 9.79 -7.50
N GLN A 82 -5.63 10.38 -7.97
CA GLN A 82 -6.75 10.81 -7.11
C GLN A 82 -7.38 9.69 -6.29
N PHE A 83 -7.25 8.44 -6.73
CA PHE A 83 -7.68 7.23 -6.01
C PHE A 83 -6.77 6.87 -4.82
N VAL A 84 -5.61 7.51 -4.70
CA VAL A 84 -4.67 7.32 -3.59
C VAL A 84 -4.97 8.34 -2.48
N LYS A 85 -5.34 7.87 -1.30
CA LYS A 85 -5.74 8.68 -0.15
C LYS A 85 -4.71 8.59 0.98
N THR A 86 -4.33 9.73 1.54
CA THR A 86 -3.64 9.79 2.84
C THR A 86 -4.68 10.00 3.93
N LYS A 87 -4.96 8.98 4.73
CA LYS A 87 -5.98 9.06 5.79
C LYS A 87 -5.49 9.93 6.95
N LYS A 88 -6.34 10.88 7.36
CA LYS A 88 -6.16 11.66 8.60
C LYS A 88 -6.62 10.89 9.85
N THR A 89 -7.47 9.88 9.68
CA THR A 89 -8.04 9.05 10.74
C THR A 89 -7.97 7.57 10.35
N ASN A 90 -7.70 6.68 11.32
CA ASN A 90 -7.71 5.25 11.03
C ASN A 90 -9.15 4.72 11.07
N SER A 91 -9.60 4.06 9.99
CA SER A 91 -10.92 3.41 9.93
C SER A 91 -10.92 2.01 10.57
N PHE A 92 -9.74 1.50 10.93
CA PHE A 92 -9.53 0.20 11.57
C PHE A 92 -8.82 0.38 12.92
N SER A 93 -8.77 -0.69 13.70
CA SER A 93 -7.91 -0.78 14.87
C SER A 93 -6.47 -0.45 14.45
N LYS A 94 -5.82 0.50 15.14
CA LYS A 94 -4.39 0.76 14.91
C LYS A 94 -3.59 -0.48 15.35
N CYS A 95 -2.57 -0.84 14.56
CA CYS A 95 -1.59 -1.84 14.96
C CYS A 95 -1.03 -1.51 16.35
N THR A 96 -1.00 -2.47 17.27
CA THR A 96 -0.51 -2.31 18.65
C THR A 96 0.90 -1.73 18.68
N THR A 97 1.77 -2.15 17.76
CA THR A 97 3.14 -1.64 17.63
C THR A 97 3.15 -0.16 17.25
N CYS A 98 2.34 0.23 16.25
CA CYS A 98 2.21 1.64 15.86
C CYS A 98 1.71 2.51 17.01
N VAL A 99 0.68 2.06 17.74
CA VAL A 99 0.16 2.79 18.91
C VAL A 99 1.22 2.95 19.98
N THR A 100 1.97 1.89 20.27
CA THR A 100 3.01 1.90 21.28
C THR A 100 4.13 2.87 20.92
N LEU A 101 4.60 2.84 19.67
CA LEU A 101 5.66 3.74 19.20
C LEU A 101 5.18 5.20 19.15
N GLU A 102 3.94 5.47 18.74
CA GLU A 102 3.35 6.82 18.80
C GLU A 102 3.28 7.34 20.22
N ARG A 103 2.85 6.50 21.17
CA ARG A 103 2.79 6.85 22.59
C ARG A 103 4.19 7.15 23.15
N LEU A 104 5.18 6.32 22.84
CA LEU A 104 6.56 6.54 23.27
C LEU A 104 7.10 7.87 22.73
N MET A 105 6.96 8.12 21.42
CA MET A 105 7.37 9.39 20.81
C MET A 105 6.69 10.62 21.44
N SER A 106 5.42 10.52 21.83
CA SER A 106 4.69 11.62 22.45
C SER A 106 5.17 11.96 23.86
N LYS A 107 5.64 10.96 24.61
CA LYS A 107 6.11 11.11 26.00
C LYS A 107 7.59 11.46 26.08
N THR A 108 8.34 11.28 25.00
CA THR A 108 9.78 11.55 24.96
C THR A 108 10.06 13.01 24.63
N THR A 109 10.81 13.66 25.52
CA THR A 109 11.34 15.02 25.31
C THR A 109 12.67 15.02 24.55
N SER A 110 13.52 14.02 24.80
CA SER A 110 14.82 13.87 24.13
C SER A 110 14.69 13.71 22.61
N PHE A 111 15.41 14.55 21.86
CA PHE A 111 15.45 14.51 20.40
C PHE A 111 15.98 13.17 19.87
N GLU A 112 17.07 12.66 20.46
CA GLU A 112 17.71 11.41 20.04
C GLU A 112 16.77 10.22 20.21
N MET A 113 16.08 10.14 21.35
CA MET A 113 15.13 9.07 21.62
C MET A 113 13.90 9.16 20.72
N ARG A 114 13.42 10.38 20.38
CA ARG A 114 12.36 10.55 19.38
C ARG A 114 12.81 10.08 18.00
N ALA A 115 14.04 10.37 17.60
CA ALA A 115 14.61 9.89 16.35
C ALA A 115 14.71 8.36 16.32
N PHE A 116 15.11 7.74 17.44
CA PHE A 116 15.14 6.29 17.61
C PHE A 116 13.76 5.66 17.41
N TYR A 117 12.72 6.15 18.08
CA TYR A 117 11.36 5.62 17.92
C TYR A 117 10.80 5.86 16.51
N LYS A 118 11.15 6.98 15.88
CA LYS A 118 10.81 7.25 14.48
C LYS A 118 11.44 6.20 13.56
N LYS A 119 12.71 5.86 13.76
CA LYS A 119 13.40 4.78 13.02
C LYS A 119 12.73 3.43 13.25
N LYS A 120 12.34 3.10 14.49
CA LYS A 120 11.59 1.86 14.79
C LYS A 120 10.24 1.79 14.10
N LYS A 121 9.53 2.92 13.97
CA LYS A 121 8.28 3.00 13.22
C LYS A 121 8.51 2.78 11.72
N GLU A 122 9.59 3.33 11.18
CA GLU A 122 10.01 3.10 9.79
C GLU A 122 10.29 1.61 9.53
N GLU A 123 11.12 0.98 10.37
CA GLU A 123 11.42 -0.47 10.29
C GLU A 123 10.15 -1.33 10.34
N HIS A 124 9.19 -0.97 11.20
CA HIS A 124 7.90 -1.64 11.26
C HIS A 124 7.10 -1.49 9.96
N ASN A 125 7.02 -0.28 9.41
CA ASN A 125 6.31 -0.02 8.15
C ASN A 125 6.95 -0.77 6.97
N ILE A 126 8.28 -0.85 6.91
CA ILE A 126 9.01 -1.62 5.91
C ILE A 126 8.65 -3.11 6.02
N ARG A 127 8.59 -3.66 7.24
CA ARG A 127 8.19 -5.06 7.44
C ARG A 127 6.78 -5.32 6.91
N GLN A 128 5.83 -4.45 7.24
CA GLN A 128 4.45 -4.53 6.75
C GLN A 128 4.37 -4.42 5.22
N MET A 129 5.19 -3.56 4.61
CA MET A 129 5.32 -3.44 3.16
C MET A 129 5.83 -4.75 2.54
N LEU A 130 6.88 -5.35 3.11
CA LEU A 130 7.46 -6.60 2.61
C LEU A 130 6.46 -7.77 2.67
N GLU A 131 5.71 -7.89 3.78
CA GLU A 131 4.62 -8.85 3.94
C GLU A 131 3.55 -8.67 2.85
N ARG A 132 3.10 -7.43 2.60
CA ARG A 132 2.13 -7.11 1.54
C ARG A 132 2.66 -7.42 0.15
N LYS A 133 3.92 -7.09 -0.12
CA LYS A 133 4.58 -7.38 -1.40
C LYS A 133 4.61 -8.87 -1.68
N TYR A 134 4.98 -9.67 -0.68
CA TYR A 134 4.97 -11.13 -0.78
C TYR A 134 3.55 -11.64 -1.03
N TYR A 135 2.57 -11.19 -0.24
CA TYR A 135 1.17 -11.57 -0.38
C TYR A 135 0.61 -11.27 -1.78
N TYR A 136 0.75 -10.03 -2.28
CA TYR A 136 0.24 -9.66 -3.60
C TYR A 136 0.92 -10.44 -4.73
N ASN A 137 2.22 -10.72 -4.61
CA ASN A 137 2.90 -11.58 -5.59
C ASN A 137 2.32 -13.01 -5.60
N LYS A 138 2.06 -13.59 -4.42
CA LYS A 138 1.43 -14.92 -4.32
C LYS A 138 -0.02 -14.92 -4.82
N LYS A 139 -0.77 -13.85 -4.57
CA LYS A 139 -2.10 -13.66 -5.15
C LYS A 139 -2.05 -13.59 -6.68
N ASP A 140 -1.16 -12.78 -7.24
CA ASP A 140 -1.00 -12.64 -8.69
C ASP A 140 -0.60 -13.98 -9.34
N GLN A 141 0.28 -14.76 -8.69
CA GLN A 141 0.64 -16.12 -9.13
C GLN A 141 -0.56 -17.07 -9.13
N ALA A 142 -1.37 -17.07 -8.06
CA ALA A 142 -2.58 -17.89 -7.98
C ALA A 142 -3.63 -17.49 -9.03
N GLN A 143 -3.76 -16.20 -9.33
CA GLN A 143 -4.68 -15.73 -10.37
C GLN A 143 -4.24 -16.15 -11.77
N ARG A 144 -2.93 -16.15 -12.05
CA ARG A 144 -2.38 -16.56 -13.36
C ARG A 144 -2.40 -18.07 -13.56
N ASN A 145 -2.16 -18.85 -12.50
CA ASN A 145 -2.04 -20.30 -12.54
C ASN A 145 -3.00 -21.00 -11.53
N PRO A 146 -4.32 -20.86 -11.71
CA PRO A 146 -5.31 -21.32 -10.72
C PRO A 146 -5.35 -22.84 -10.53
N SER A 147 -4.87 -23.62 -11.50
CA SER A 147 -4.78 -25.09 -11.38
C SER A 147 -3.61 -25.56 -10.51
N GLN A 148 -2.61 -24.70 -10.27
CA GLN A 148 -1.38 -25.03 -9.54
C GLN A 148 -1.26 -24.32 -8.20
N HIS A 149 -1.93 -23.18 -8.04
CA HIS A 149 -1.73 -22.28 -6.91
C HIS A 149 -3.05 -21.77 -6.37
N MET A 150 -3.14 -21.69 -5.04
CA MET A 150 -4.27 -21.11 -4.32
C MET A 150 -3.74 -20.09 -3.32
N SER A 151 -4.42 -18.94 -3.22
CA SER A 151 -4.11 -17.88 -2.25
C SER A 151 -5.34 -17.64 -1.37
N ILE A 152 -5.18 -17.82 -0.06
CA ILE A 152 -6.24 -17.63 0.93
C ILE A 152 -5.82 -16.51 1.87
N ILE A 153 -6.72 -15.57 2.14
CA ILE A 153 -6.57 -14.57 3.20
C ILE A 153 -7.37 -15.05 4.39
N ILE A 154 -6.71 -15.24 5.53
CA ILE A 154 -7.34 -15.59 6.79
C ILE A 154 -7.34 -14.34 7.66
N ASP A 155 -8.47 -13.65 7.74
CA ASP A 155 -8.68 -12.54 8.68
C ASP A 155 -9.52 -13.05 9.85
N ALA A 156 -9.13 -12.74 11.09
CA ALA A 156 -9.64 -13.35 12.34
C ALA A 156 -11.13 -13.10 12.63
N LYS A 157 -11.88 -12.49 11.70
CA LYS A 157 -13.34 -12.31 11.75
C LYS A 157 -14.11 -13.25 10.84
N THR A 158 -13.46 -14.06 10.02
CA THR A 158 -14.17 -15.08 9.25
C THR A 158 -14.42 -16.28 10.16
N ASN A 159 -15.71 -16.60 10.36
CA ASN A 159 -16.15 -17.88 10.89
C ASN A 159 -15.76 -18.98 9.90
N LEU A 160 -14.47 -19.33 9.86
CA LEU A 160 -14.03 -20.51 9.12
C LEU A 160 -14.68 -21.73 9.78
N PRO A 161 -15.34 -22.61 9.00
CA PRO A 161 -15.87 -23.83 9.54
C PRO A 161 -14.74 -24.58 10.25
N HIS A 162 -14.93 -24.86 11.53
CA HIS A 162 -14.02 -25.71 12.27
C HIS A 162 -14.21 -27.14 11.75
N PHE A 163 -13.37 -27.54 10.79
CA PHE A 163 -13.31 -28.94 10.36
C PHE A 163 -12.67 -29.76 11.49
N ALA A 164 -13.48 -30.17 12.48
CA ALA A 164 -13.09 -31.27 13.35
C ALA A 164 -12.92 -32.48 12.42
N GLY A 165 -11.68 -32.98 12.28
CA GLY A 165 -11.39 -34.16 11.48
C GLY A 165 -12.36 -35.29 11.85
N ARG A 166 -12.75 -36.12 10.87
CA ARG A 166 -13.56 -37.31 11.16
C ARG A 166 -12.85 -38.10 12.26
N ASN A 167 -13.49 -38.22 13.42
CA ASN A 167 -13.07 -39.21 14.41
C ASN A 167 -13.01 -40.56 13.67
N PRO A 168 -11.85 -41.23 13.60
CA PRO A 168 -11.84 -42.60 13.13
C PRO A 168 -12.76 -43.36 14.07
N LYS A 169 -13.82 -43.96 13.51
CA LYS A 169 -14.68 -44.84 14.28
C LYS A 169 -13.78 -45.97 14.78
N VAL A 170 -13.57 -46.01 16.09
CA VAL A 170 -12.94 -47.14 16.76
C VAL A 170 -13.90 -48.31 16.53
N GLY A 171 -13.46 -49.28 15.74
CA GLY A 171 -14.13 -50.57 15.57
C GLY A 171 -13.77 -51.54 16.68
#